data_AF-A0A222T1H0-F1
#
_entry.id   AF-A0A222T1H0-F1
#
_cell.length_a   1.000
_cell.length_b   1.000
_cell.length_c   1.000
_cell.angle_alpha   90.00
_cell.angle_beta   90.00
_cell.angle_gamma   90.00
#
_symmetry.space_group_name_H-M   'P 1'
#
loop_
_entity.id
_entity.type
_entity.pdbx_description
1 polymer ?
#
loop_
_entity_poly.entity_id
_entity_poly.type
_entity_poly.pdbx_seq_one_letter_code
_entity_poly.pdbx_strand_id
1 'polypeptide(L)'
;MPKATPPTSQPERRPGPGLRERKKIKTRQAIRRTALRLFAEQGYEATPVDRIAAAADVSTSTVFRYFPAKEDIVLTDEYDALMAEAIRERPEDESPTASLRHAVVGLLGPAAGTEREELLARLALVRQVPALRARMSGGLADSGTLLGEALAERSGRAPDDFEVRVAVGAVLGALREAVFHCLDHHHLPTASTARATATRANAMATAIDRALDLLSRGIPL
;
A
#
# COMPACT_ATOMS: atom_id res chain seq x y z
N MET A 1 49.33 34.92 -7.88
CA MET A 1 48.18 35.29 -7.04
C MET A 1 47.00 34.42 -7.43
N PRO A 2 46.35 33.72 -6.48
CA PRO A 2 45.32 32.72 -6.77
C PRO A 2 43.99 33.38 -7.20
N LYS A 3 43.37 32.86 -8.27
CA LYS A 3 42.02 33.23 -8.72
C LYS A 3 40.99 32.61 -7.76
N ALA A 4 40.10 33.44 -7.24
CA ALA A 4 38.99 33.02 -6.39
C ALA A 4 37.99 32.15 -7.19
N THR A 5 37.70 30.97 -6.65
CA THR A 5 36.62 30.07 -7.08
C THR A 5 35.26 30.72 -6.76
N PRO A 6 34.26 30.70 -7.66
CA PRO A 6 32.90 31.13 -7.32
C PRO A 6 32.23 30.10 -6.40
N PRO A 7 31.30 30.53 -5.53
CA PRO A 7 30.67 29.64 -4.55
C PRO A 7 29.71 28.66 -5.23
N THR A 8 29.79 27.42 -4.75
CA THR A 8 28.91 26.28 -5.02
C THR A 8 27.44 26.67 -4.90
N SER A 9 26.69 26.56 -6.00
CA SER A 9 25.24 26.64 -6.06
C SER A 9 24.61 25.61 -5.13
N GLN A 10 23.81 26.09 -4.18
CA GLN A 10 23.02 25.27 -3.27
C GLN A 10 22.04 24.36 -4.05
N PRO A 11 21.74 23.15 -3.56
CA PRO A 11 20.78 22.26 -4.21
C PRO A 11 19.40 22.91 -4.26
N GLU A 12 18.86 23.03 -5.48
CA GLU A 12 17.51 23.52 -5.74
C GLU A 12 16.50 22.64 -4.98
N ARG A 13 15.81 23.26 -4.01
CA ARG A 13 14.66 22.65 -3.34
C ARG A 13 13.60 22.32 -4.41
N ARG A 14 13.38 21.03 -4.67
CA ARG A 14 12.28 20.55 -5.53
C ARG A 14 10.98 21.25 -5.10
N PRO A 15 10.27 21.97 -5.99
CA PRO A 15 9.05 22.66 -5.62
C PRO A 15 7.97 21.63 -5.27
N GLY A 16 7.40 21.74 -4.07
CA GLY A 16 6.33 20.84 -3.63
C GLY A 16 5.09 20.89 -4.54
N PRO A 17 4.15 19.94 -4.41
CA PRO A 17 3.03 19.80 -5.33
C PRO A 17 2.23 21.11 -5.45
N GLY A 18 2.01 21.55 -6.69
CA GLY A 18 1.24 22.76 -7.00
C GLY A 18 -0.20 22.68 -6.47
N LEU A 19 -0.87 23.83 -6.36
CA LEU A 19 -2.24 23.95 -5.85
C LEU A 19 -3.25 22.98 -6.51
N ARG A 20 -3.07 22.67 -7.80
CA ARG A 20 -3.89 21.71 -8.54
C ARG A 20 -3.71 20.27 -8.04
N GLU A 21 -2.47 19.84 -7.82
CA GLU A 21 -2.15 18.49 -7.34
C GLU A 21 -2.62 18.28 -5.91
N ARG A 22 -2.45 19.30 -5.05
CA ARG A 22 -2.99 19.28 -3.67
C ARG A 22 -4.52 19.16 -3.65
N LYS A 23 -5.22 19.91 -4.51
CA LYS A 23 -6.68 19.81 -4.64
C LYS A 23 -7.09 18.41 -5.13
N LYS A 24 -6.37 17.86 -6.12
CA LYS A 24 -6.60 16.53 -6.67
C LYS A 24 -6.48 15.43 -5.60
N ILE A 25 -5.42 15.46 -4.78
CA ILE A 25 -5.21 14.52 -3.66
C ILE A 25 -6.32 14.64 -2.62
N LYS A 26 -6.66 15.87 -2.21
CA LYS A 26 -7.72 16.11 -1.21
C LYS A 26 -9.08 15.57 -1.67
N THR A 27 -9.47 15.80 -2.93
CA THR A 27 -10.73 15.28 -3.47
C THR A 27 -10.74 13.76 -3.51
N ARG A 28 -9.63 13.15 -3.97
CA ARG A 28 -9.48 11.69 -3.99
C ARG A 28 -9.65 11.07 -2.60
N GLN A 29 -8.99 11.64 -1.59
CA GLN A 29 -9.09 11.20 -0.19
C GLN A 29 -10.48 11.43 0.41
N ALA A 30 -11.17 12.51 0.04
CA ALA A 30 -12.54 12.77 0.50
C ALA A 30 -13.52 11.70 -0.03
N ILE A 31 -13.45 11.39 -1.33
CA ILE A 31 -14.25 10.34 -1.95
C ILE A 31 -14.00 8.98 -1.26
N ARG A 32 -12.73 8.63 -1.06
CA ARG A 32 -12.33 7.36 -0.43
C ARG A 32 -12.87 7.23 1.00
N ARG A 33 -12.67 8.24 1.85
CA ARG A 33 -13.19 8.24 3.23
C ARG A 33 -14.71 8.13 3.28
N THR A 34 -15.41 8.87 2.42
CA THR A 34 -16.88 8.79 2.31
C THR A 34 -17.33 7.40 1.89
N ALA A 35 -16.68 6.80 0.89
CA ALA A 35 -17.00 5.46 0.43
C ALA A 35 -16.80 4.41 1.53
N LEU A 36 -15.65 4.42 2.22
CA LEU A 36 -15.35 3.47 3.29
C LEU A 36 -16.34 3.58 4.45
N ARG A 37 -16.76 4.81 4.80
CA ARG A 37 -17.82 5.02 5.79
C ARG A 37 -19.15 4.38 5.34
N LEU A 38 -19.58 4.65 4.10
CA LEU A 38 -20.82 4.08 3.57
C LEU A 38 -20.76 2.55 3.46
N PHE A 39 -19.62 1.98 3.05
CA PHE A 39 -19.43 0.54 3.01
C PHE A 39 -19.52 -0.09 4.40
N ALA A 40 -19.01 0.59 5.44
CA ALA A 40 -19.14 0.13 6.82
C ALA A 40 -20.58 0.23 7.35
N GLU A 41 -21.32 1.28 6.97
CA GLU A 41 -22.70 1.52 7.43
C GLU A 41 -23.74 0.66 6.72
N GLN A 42 -23.58 0.46 5.41
CA GLN A 42 -24.62 -0.08 4.52
C GLN A 42 -24.20 -1.39 3.83
N GLY A 43 -22.92 -1.75 3.93
CA GLY A 43 -22.33 -2.86 3.18
C GLY A 43 -21.81 -2.43 1.81
N TYR A 44 -20.81 -3.15 1.31
CA TYR A 44 -20.19 -2.86 0.01
C TYR A 44 -21.22 -2.93 -1.13
N GLU A 45 -21.93 -4.05 -1.28
CA GLU A 45 -22.84 -4.26 -2.42
C GLU A 45 -24.00 -3.25 -2.46
N ALA A 46 -24.59 -2.93 -1.31
CA ALA A 46 -25.71 -2.00 -1.22
C ALA A 46 -25.34 -0.51 -1.40
N THR A 47 -24.05 -0.20 -1.58
CA THR A 47 -23.55 1.17 -1.75
C THR A 47 -23.14 1.42 -3.21
N PRO A 48 -24.03 1.94 -4.07
CA PRO A 48 -23.67 2.29 -5.44
C PRO A 48 -22.85 3.61 -5.53
N VAL A 49 -22.15 3.80 -6.64
CA VAL A 49 -21.17 4.90 -6.81
C VAL A 49 -21.82 6.29 -6.83
N ASP A 50 -23.05 6.39 -7.32
CA ASP A 50 -23.88 7.60 -7.27
C ASP A 50 -24.18 8.06 -5.83
N ARG A 51 -24.45 7.11 -4.92
CA ARG A 51 -24.63 7.39 -3.48
C ARG A 51 -23.34 7.91 -2.85
N ILE A 52 -22.20 7.34 -3.22
CA ILE A 52 -20.88 7.83 -2.78
C ILE A 52 -20.65 9.26 -3.30
N ALA A 53 -20.94 9.51 -4.57
CA ALA A 53 -20.78 10.81 -5.20
C ALA A 53 -21.63 11.89 -4.51
N ALA A 54 -22.91 11.60 -4.29
CA ALA A 54 -23.83 12.47 -3.57
C ALA A 54 -23.35 12.77 -2.15
N ALA A 55 -22.91 11.76 -1.41
CA ALA A 55 -22.41 11.93 -0.04
C ALA A 55 -21.04 12.65 0.04
N ALA A 56 -20.26 12.63 -1.04
CA ALA A 56 -18.97 13.31 -1.14
C ALA A 56 -19.06 14.70 -1.79
N ASP A 57 -20.28 15.17 -2.11
CA ASP A 57 -20.55 16.44 -2.80
C ASP A 57 -19.78 16.58 -4.13
N VAL A 58 -19.79 15.52 -4.93
CA VAL A 58 -19.18 15.47 -6.27
C VAL A 58 -20.09 14.78 -7.26
N SER A 59 -19.85 14.97 -8.56
CA SER A 59 -20.54 14.20 -9.59
C SER A 59 -20.02 12.75 -9.68
N THR A 60 -20.87 11.82 -10.11
CA THR A 60 -20.48 10.44 -10.41
C THR A 60 -19.33 10.36 -11.42
N SER A 61 -19.34 11.24 -12.44
CA SER A 61 -18.23 11.41 -13.39
C SER A 61 -16.93 11.82 -12.70
N THR A 62 -16.99 12.67 -11.68
CA THR A 62 -15.81 13.01 -10.88
C THR A 62 -15.29 11.80 -10.11
N VAL A 63 -16.16 10.96 -9.54
CA VAL A 63 -15.72 9.70 -8.89
C VAL A 63 -15.02 8.78 -9.89
N PHE A 64 -15.63 8.52 -11.05
CA PHE A 64 -15.04 7.66 -12.08
C PHE A 64 -13.75 8.20 -12.67
N ARG A 65 -13.56 9.53 -12.70
CA ARG A 65 -12.29 10.16 -13.08
C ARG A 65 -11.15 9.80 -12.12
N TYR A 66 -11.45 9.60 -10.83
CA TYR A 66 -10.45 9.21 -9.83
C TYR A 66 -10.33 7.70 -9.66
N PHE A 67 -11.44 6.98 -9.83
CA PHE A 67 -11.58 5.56 -9.56
C PHE A 67 -12.40 4.93 -10.70
N PRO A 68 -11.75 4.37 -11.73
CA PRO A 68 -12.42 3.82 -12.91
C PRO A 68 -13.50 2.78 -12.58
N ALA A 69 -13.28 2.00 -11.52
CA ALA A 69 -14.23 1.07 -10.96
C ALA A 69 -14.46 1.30 -9.45
N LYS A 70 -15.56 0.78 -8.91
CA LYS A 70 -15.91 0.89 -7.47
C LYS A 70 -14.86 0.18 -6.61
N GLU A 71 -14.33 -0.92 -7.10
CA GLU A 71 -13.25 -1.70 -6.51
C GLU A 71 -11.99 -0.86 -6.34
N ASP A 72 -11.68 0.03 -7.30
CA ASP A 72 -10.48 0.87 -7.27
C ASP A 72 -10.54 1.89 -6.11
N ILE A 73 -11.74 2.23 -5.60
CA ILE A 73 -11.89 3.06 -4.40
C ILE A 73 -11.26 2.37 -3.18
N VAL A 74 -11.40 1.05 -3.10
CA VAL A 74 -10.82 0.23 -2.01
C VAL A 74 -9.39 -0.18 -2.33
N LEU A 75 -9.09 -0.48 -3.59
CA LEU A 75 -7.86 -1.15 -3.98
C LEU A 75 -6.75 -0.25 -4.48
N THR A 76 -7.01 1.03 -4.84
CA THR A 76 -5.92 1.81 -5.42
C THR A 76 -4.79 1.98 -4.40
N ASP A 77 -3.63 1.42 -4.75
CA ASP A 77 -2.43 1.42 -3.94
C ASP A 77 -1.55 2.61 -4.26
N GLU A 78 -1.53 3.54 -3.31
CA GLU A 78 -0.51 4.58 -3.21
C GLU A 78 0.80 3.99 -2.62
N TYR A 79 0.77 2.72 -2.23
CA TYR A 79 1.81 2.00 -1.52
C TYR A 79 2.85 1.36 -2.47
N ASP A 80 2.46 0.94 -3.67
CA ASP A 80 3.38 0.29 -4.62
C ASP A 80 4.55 1.21 -5.01
N ALA A 81 4.24 2.47 -5.33
CA ALA A 81 5.27 3.47 -5.65
C ALA A 81 6.18 3.76 -4.45
N LEU A 82 5.62 3.81 -3.24
CA LEU A 82 6.38 3.99 -2.00
C LEU A 82 7.28 2.79 -1.71
N MET A 83 6.79 1.57 -1.94
CA MET A 83 7.57 0.35 -1.79
C MET A 83 8.69 0.26 -2.82
N ALA A 84 8.42 0.57 -4.09
CA ALA A 84 9.43 0.61 -5.13
C ALA A 84 10.53 1.62 -4.81
N GLU A 85 10.17 2.82 -4.32
CA GLU A 85 11.15 3.80 -3.89
C GLU A 85 11.94 3.34 -2.66
N ALA A 86 11.26 2.78 -1.66
CA ALA A 86 11.91 2.23 -0.48
C ALA A 86 12.89 1.10 -0.83
N ILE A 87 12.63 0.31 -1.88
CA ILE A 87 13.55 -0.71 -2.43
C ILE A 87 14.79 -0.06 -3.05
N ARG A 88 14.63 1.05 -3.79
CA ARG A 88 15.74 1.78 -4.42
C ARG A 88 16.63 2.50 -3.42
N GLU A 89 16.06 2.99 -2.32
CA GLU A 89 16.80 3.68 -1.25
C GLU A 89 17.61 2.74 -0.33
N ARG A 90 17.53 1.42 -0.53
CA ARG A 90 18.29 0.46 0.29
C ARG A 90 19.79 0.44 -0.05
N PRO A 91 20.66 0.11 0.93
CA PRO A 91 22.09 -0.08 0.67
C PRO A 91 22.36 -1.10 -0.45
N GLU A 92 23.37 -0.83 -1.28
CA GLU A 92 23.75 -1.69 -2.42
C GLU A 92 24.23 -3.09 -2.00
N ASP A 93 24.83 -3.20 -0.81
CA ASP A 93 25.34 -4.44 -0.23
C ASP A 93 24.23 -5.29 0.41
N GLU A 94 22.99 -4.81 0.42
CA GLU A 94 21.86 -5.54 0.99
C GLU A 94 21.26 -6.54 0.01
N SER A 95 21.04 -7.78 0.50
CA SER A 95 20.42 -8.84 -0.30
C SER A 95 19.02 -8.45 -0.82
N PRO A 96 18.62 -8.91 -2.02
CA PRO A 96 17.29 -8.67 -2.61
C PRO A 96 16.11 -8.90 -1.65
N THR A 97 16.15 -10.00 -0.91
CA THR A 97 15.12 -10.41 0.04
C THR A 97 15.09 -9.54 1.29
N ALA A 98 16.25 -9.14 1.81
CA ALA A 98 16.33 -8.22 2.95
C ALA A 98 15.76 -6.84 2.58
N SER A 99 16.06 -6.31 1.41
CA SER A 99 15.51 -5.04 0.98
C SER A 99 14.01 -5.06 0.73
N LEU A 100 13.49 -6.13 0.13
CA LEU A 100 12.05 -6.34 0.01
C LEU A 100 11.38 -6.39 1.39
N ARG A 101 11.98 -7.11 2.35
CA ARG A 101 11.52 -7.13 3.75
C ARG A 101 11.49 -5.72 4.34
N HIS A 102 12.58 -4.96 4.20
CA HIS A 102 12.68 -3.62 4.75
C HIS A 102 11.65 -2.66 4.13
N ALA A 103 11.44 -2.72 2.81
CA ALA A 103 10.43 -1.90 2.14
C ALA A 103 9.02 -2.23 2.65
N VAL A 104 8.68 -3.51 2.81
CA VAL A 104 7.37 -3.96 3.30
C VAL A 104 7.14 -3.56 4.77
N VAL A 105 8.11 -3.87 5.66
CA VAL A 105 8.00 -3.55 7.09
C VAL A 105 7.99 -2.03 7.32
N GLY A 106 8.84 -1.31 6.57
CA GLY A 106 8.96 0.14 6.62
C GLY A 106 7.69 0.88 6.17
N LEU A 107 6.86 0.28 5.33
CA LEU A 107 5.59 0.86 4.92
C LEU A 107 4.47 0.70 5.95
N LEU A 108 4.50 -0.40 6.70
CA LEU A 108 3.43 -0.78 7.62
C LEU A 108 3.70 -0.32 9.06
N GLY A 109 4.96 -0.10 9.43
CA GLY A 109 5.38 0.43 10.72
C GLY A 109 4.92 1.86 11.03
N PRO A 110 5.05 2.85 10.12
CA PRO A 110 4.81 4.27 10.43
C PRO A 110 3.36 4.75 10.32
N ALA A 111 2.42 3.96 9.76
CA ALA A 111 1.05 4.45 9.55
C ALA A 111 0.38 4.89 10.86
N ALA A 112 0.31 6.17 11.19
CA ALA A 112 -0.21 6.63 12.48
C ALA A 112 -1.69 7.05 12.38
N GLY A 113 -2.45 6.83 13.46
CA GLY A 113 -3.82 7.34 13.60
C GLY A 113 -4.78 6.91 12.49
N THR A 114 -5.40 7.88 11.81
CA THR A 114 -6.50 7.67 10.86
C THR A 114 -6.10 6.91 9.60
N GLU A 115 -4.87 7.06 9.11
CA GLU A 115 -4.39 6.34 7.90
C GLU A 115 -4.36 4.83 8.14
N ARG A 116 -3.99 4.41 9.36
CA ARG A 116 -3.99 3.01 9.77
C ARG A 116 -5.40 2.44 9.89
N GLU A 117 -6.33 3.20 10.43
CA GLU A 117 -7.75 2.79 10.49
C GLU A 117 -8.32 2.59 9.10
N GLU A 118 -8.02 3.52 8.19
CA GLU A 118 -8.45 3.46 6.80
C GLU A 118 -7.88 2.24 6.06
N LEU A 119 -6.57 2.01 6.18
CA LEU A 119 -5.91 0.84 5.60
C LEU A 119 -6.53 -0.46 6.12
N LEU A 120 -6.71 -0.57 7.43
CA LEU A 120 -7.25 -1.78 8.03
C LEU A 120 -8.75 -1.99 7.71
N ALA A 121 -9.52 -0.93 7.47
CA ALA A 121 -10.90 -1.03 6.99
C ALA A 121 -10.95 -1.52 5.53
N ARG A 122 -10.06 -1.01 4.68
CA ARG A 122 -9.89 -1.50 3.29
C ARG A 122 -9.54 -2.98 3.27
N LEU A 123 -8.54 -3.42 4.05
CA LEU A 123 -8.12 -4.82 4.10
C LEU A 123 -9.24 -5.74 4.61
N ALA A 124 -10.05 -5.29 5.58
CA ALA A 124 -11.21 -6.04 6.05
C ALA A 124 -12.28 -6.18 4.95
N LEU A 125 -12.59 -5.12 4.20
CA LEU A 125 -13.50 -5.17 3.05
C LEU A 125 -13.00 -6.14 1.99
N VAL A 126 -11.71 -6.07 1.65
CA VAL A 126 -11.10 -7.01 0.70
C VAL A 126 -11.29 -8.44 1.19
N ARG A 127 -11.02 -8.75 2.46
CA ARG A 127 -11.18 -10.11 2.98
C ARG A 127 -12.62 -10.64 2.88
N GLN A 128 -13.61 -9.76 3.07
CA GLN A 128 -15.04 -10.11 3.10
C GLN A 128 -15.70 -10.18 1.72
N VAL A 129 -15.29 -9.33 0.77
CA VAL A 129 -15.97 -9.19 -0.53
C VAL A 129 -15.22 -9.97 -1.63
N PRO A 130 -15.82 -11.00 -2.25
CA PRO A 130 -15.16 -11.80 -3.28
C PRO A 130 -14.63 -10.99 -4.48
N ALA A 131 -15.42 -10.02 -4.98
CA ALA A 131 -15.02 -9.17 -6.11
C ALA A 131 -13.74 -8.36 -5.80
N LEU A 132 -13.63 -7.84 -4.57
CA LEU A 132 -12.43 -7.12 -4.13
C LEU A 132 -11.20 -8.05 -4.03
N ARG A 133 -11.36 -9.30 -3.58
CA ARG A 133 -10.25 -10.27 -3.56
C ARG A 133 -9.77 -10.62 -4.96
N ALA A 134 -10.71 -10.86 -5.88
CA ALA A 134 -10.38 -11.17 -7.27
C ALA A 134 -9.63 -10.01 -7.93
N ARG A 135 -10.12 -8.78 -7.74
CA ARG A 135 -9.48 -7.57 -8.27
C ARG A 135 -8.12 -7.30 -7.64
N MET A 136 -7.95 -7.50 -6.33
CA MET A 136 -6.66 -7.38 -5.64
C MET A 136 -5.64 -8.38 -6.19
N SER A 137 -6.07 -9.61 -6.50
CA SER A 137 -5.18 -10.64 -7.06
C SER A 137 -4.63 -10.24 -8.44
N GLY A 138 -5.42 -9.52 -9.25
CA GLY A 138 -4.92 -8.90 -10.48
C GLY A 138 -3.93 -7.78 -10.20
N GLY A 139 -4.22 -6.90 -9.23
CA GLY A 139 -3.32 -5.83 -8.80
C GLY A 139 -1.96 -6.32 -8.31
N LEU A 140 -1.90 -7.45 -7.61
CA LEU A 140 -0.64 -8.07 -7.16
C LEU A 140 0.33 -8.38 -8.32
N ALA A 141 -0.18 -8.65 -9.52
CA ALA A 141 0.68 -8.86 -10.70
C ALA A 141 1.30 -7.55 -11.20
N ASP A 142 0.51 -6.47 -11.20
CA ASP A 142 0.99 -5.13 -11.55
C ASP A 142 2.01 -4.62 -10.52
N SER A 143 1.69 -4.76 -9.22
CA SER A 143 2.62 -4.47 -8.11
C SER A 143 3.88 -5.32 -8.22
N GLY A 144 3.75 -6.60 -8.58
CA GLY A 144 4.87 -7.50 -8.79
C GLY A 144 5.82 -7.04 -9.89
N THR A 145 5.28 -6.45 -10.96
CA THR A 145 6.08 -5.90 -12.07
C THR A 145 6.88 -4.69 -11.58
N LEU A 146 6.22 -3.73 -10.93
CA LEU A 146 6.86 -2.50 -10.42
C LEU A 146 7.98 -2.81 -9.39
N LEU A 147 7.70 -3.71 -8.44
CA LEU A 147 8.68 -4.09 -7.43
C LEU A 147 9.81 -4.93 -8.03
N GLY A 148 9.50 -5.74 -9.06
CA GLY A 148 10.47 -6.50 -9.83
C GLY A 148 11.47 -5.60 -10.54
N GLU A 149 11.00 -4.55 -11.21
CA GLU A 149 11.84 -3.54 -11.86
C GLU A 149 12.79 -2.87 -10.84
N ALA A 150 12.25 -2.37 -9.72
CA ALA A 150 13.05 -1.72 -8.69
C ALA A 150 14.11 -2.67 -8.08
N LEU A 151 13.77 -3.96 -7.91
CA LEU A 151 14.69 -4.95 -7.38
C LEU A 151 15.77 -5.35 -8.39
N ALA A 152 15.40 -5.50 -9.66
CA ALA A 152 16.29 -5.83 -10.76
C ALA A 152 17.35 -4.72 -10.95
N GLU A 153 16.91 -3.45 -10.96
CA GLU A 153 17.78 -2.27 -10.99
C GLU A 153 18.84 -2.34 -9.89
N ARG A 154 18.43 -2.56 -8.63
CA ARG A 154 19.38 -2.58 -7.50
C ARG A 154 20.32 -3.79 -7.52
N SER A 155 19.84 -4.93 -8.01
CA SER A 155 20.61 -6.17 -8.01
C SER A 155 21.46 -6.37 -9.27
N GLY A 156 21.42 -5.44 -10.23
CA GLY A 156 22.11 -5.57 -11.52
C GLY A 156 21.59 -6.72 -12.38
N ARG A 157 20.32 -7.10 -12.19
CA ARG A 157 19.66 -8.22 -12.88
C ARG A 157 18.70 -7.70 -13.97
N ALA A 158 18.25 -8.61 -14.83
CA ALA A 158 17.19 -8.30 -15.77
C ALA A 158 15.81 -8.23 -15.05
N PRO A 159 14.88 -7.36 -15.47
CA PRO A 159 13.54 -7.28 -14.89
C PRO A 159 12.72 -8.59 -14.99
N ASP A 160 13.01 -9.44 -15.97
CA ASP A 160 12.37 -10.73 -16.20
C ASP A 160 13.14 -11.92 -15.59
N ASP A 161 14.22 -11.65 -14.85
CA ASP A 161 15.03 -12.64 -14.12
C ASP A 161 14.15 -13.53 -13.23
N PHE A 162 14.36 -14.84 -13.33
CA PHE A 162 13.51 -15.82 -12.66
C PHE A 162 13.51 -15.64 -11.14
N GLU A 163 14.68 -15.47 -10.55
CA GLU A 163 14.83 -15.31 -9.11
C GLU A 163 14.24 -13.99 -8.62
N VAL A 164 14.34 -12.89 -9.38
CA VAL A 164 13.66 -11.62 -9.08
C VAL A 164 12.15 -11.83 -9.02
N ARG A 165 11.56 -12.46 -10.05
CA ARG A 165 10.12 -12.72 -10.13
C ARG A 165 9.65 -13.63 -8.99
N VAL A 166 10.40 -14.68 -8.68
CA VAL A 166 10.09 -15.60 -7.57
C VAL A 166 10.17 -14.87 -6.22
N ALA A 167 11.21 -14.06 -5.98
CA ALA A 167 11.38 -13.34 -4.72
C ALA A 167 10.23 -12.35 -4.47
N VAL A 168 9.88 -11.55 -5.48
CA VAL A 168 8.76 -10.60 -5.39
C VAL A 168 7.43 -11.31 -5.19
N GLY A 169 7.15 -12.35 -5.98
CA GLY A 169 5.94 -13.15 -5.85
C GLY A 169 5.79 -13.81 -4.48
N ALA A 170 6.88 -14.38 -3.94
CA ALA A 170 6.90 -14.98 -2.61
C ALA A 170 6.62 -13.94 -1.51
N VAL A 171 7.26 -12.77 -1.58
CA VAL A 171 7.05 -11.69 -0.60
C VAL A 171 5.63 -11.15 -0.63
N LEU A 172 5.08 -10.86 -1.82
CA LEU A 172 3.70 -10.39 -1.96
C LEU A 172 2.69 -11.45 -1.48
N GLY A 173 2.93 -12.72 -1.80
CA GLY A 173 2.12 -13.84 -1.32
C GLY A 173 2.14 -13.96 0.20
N ALA A 174 3.32 -13.92 0.82
CA ALA A 174 3.49 -13.98 2.26
C ALA A 174 2.83 -12.78 2.97
N LEU A 175 2.96 -11.58 2.40
CA LEU A 175 2.29 -10.38 2.92
C LEU A 175 0.76 -10.55 2.89
N ARG A 176 0.20 -10.99 1.76
CA ARG A 176 -1.24 -11.23 1.62
C ARG A 176 -1.73 -12.24 2.66
N GLU A 177 -1.03 -13.35 2.83
CA GLU A 177 -1.41 -14.40 3.79
C GLU A 177 -1.26 -13.95 5.24
N ALA A 178 -0.19 -13.23 5.59
CA ALA A 178 -0.04 -12.64 6.92
C ALA A 178 -1.20 -11.70 7.25
N VAL A 179 -1.63 -10.90 6.26
CA VAL A 179 -2.77 -10.01 6.41
C VAL A 179 -4.07 -10.75 6.63
N PHE A 180 -4.36 -11.75 5.79
CA PHE A 180 -5.59 -12.53 5.90
C PHE A 180 -5.62 -13.36 7.18
N HIS A 181 -4.51 -13.99 7.56
CA HIS A 181 -4.37 -14.69 8.82
C HIS A 181 -4.68 -13.76 10.01
N CYS A 182 -4.09 -12.57 10.04
CA CYS A 182 -4.37 -11.61 11.10
C CYS A 182 -5.86 -11.21 11.15
N LEU A 183 -6.50 -10.99 10.01
CA LEU A 183 -7.92 -10.63 9.94
C LEU A 183 -8.84 -11.78 10.38
N ASP A 184 -8.46 -13.02 10.08
CA ASP A 184 -9.22 -14.22 10.41
C ASP A 184 -9.11 -14.59 11.90
N HIS A 185 -7.98 -14.28 12.56
CA HIS A 185 -7.75 -14.65 13.96
C HIS A 185 -7.96 -13.51 14.97
N HIS A 186 -8.01 -12.25 14.53
CA HIS A 186 -8.26 -11.11 15.40
C HIS A 186 -9.62 -10.46 15.12
N HIS A 187 -10.70 -11.17 15.47
CA HIS A 187 -12.04 -10.62 15.52
C HIS A 187 -12.23 -9.83 16.83
N LEU A 188 -12.37 -8.51 16.73
CA LEU A 188 -12.76 -7.65 17.87
C LEU A 188 -14.10 -6.97 17.57
N PRO A 189 -14.92 -6.70 18.60
CA PRO A 189 -16.29 -6.22 18.44
C PRO A 189 -16.38 -4.83 17.80
N THR A 190 -17.56 -4.53 17.25
CA THR A 190 -17.91 -3.41 16.34
C THR A 190 -17.56 -2.01 16.85
N ALA A 191 -17.27 -1.83 18.14
CA ALA A 191 -16.78 -0.57 18.70
C ALA A 191 -15.24 -0.52 18.62
N SER A 192 -14.72 -0.03 17.50
CA SER A 192 -13.29 0.19 17.30
C SER A 192 -12.77 1.29 18.24
N THR A 193 -12.26 0.90 19.41
CA THR A 193 -11.47 1.81 20.25
C THR A 193 -10.07 1.98 19.65
N ALA A 194 -9.42 3.12 19.87
CA ALA A 194 -8.03 3.32 19.44
C ALA A 194 -7.08 2.21 19.92
N ARG A 195 -7.39 1.62 21.09
CA ARG A 195 -6.68 0.45 21.63
C ARG A 195 -6.88 -0.81 20.78
N ALA A 196 -8.10 -1.10 20.34
CA ALA A 196 -8.39 -2.23 19.44
C ALA A 196 -7.69 -2.08 18.08
N THR A 197 -7.69 -0.87 17.52
CA THR A 197 -6.94 -0.55 16.28
C THR A 197 -5.45 -0.81 16.46
N ALA A 198 -4.86 -0.32 17.56
CA ALA A 198 -3.44 -0.50 17.86
C ALA A 198 -3.08 -1.98 18.04
N THR A 199 -3.89 -2.76 18.77
CA THR A 199 -3.67 -4.20 18.93
C THR A 199 -3.71 -4.94 17.60
N ARG A 200 -4.70 -4.65 16.74
CA ARG A 200 -4.80 -5.28 15.42
C ARG A 200 -3.61 -4.94 14.52
N ALA A 201 -3.17 -3.70 14.53
CA ALA A 201 -2.00 -3.28 13.76
C ALA A 201 -0.71 -3.94 14.26
N ASN A 202 -0.54 -4.08 15.58
CA ASN A 202 0.62 -4.78 16.14
C ASN A 202 0.62 -6.26 15.76
N ALA A 203 -0.53 -6.93 15.88
CA ALA A 203 -0.68 -8.32 15.46
C ALA A 203 -0.39 -8.50 13.97
N MET A 204 -0.86 -7.56 13.13
CA MET A 204 -0.58 -7.53 11.71
C MET A 204 0.93 -7.42 11.43
N ALA A 205 1.60 -6.46 12.05
CA ALA A 205 3.04 -6.27 11.91
C ALA A 205 3.83 -7.52 12.35
N THR A 206 3.44 -8.14 13.48
CA THR A 206 4.03 -9.40 13.95
C THR A 206 3.80 -10.55 12.96
N ALA A 207 2.60 -10.69 12.42
CA ALA A 207 2.29 -11.74 11.44
C ALA A 207 3.13 -11.58 10.16
N ILE A 208 3.30 -10.35 9.70
CA ILE A 208 4.11 -10.02 8.51
C ILE A 208 5.58 -10.29 8.75
N ASP A 209 6.13 -9.83 9.88
CA ASP A 209 7.52 -10.09 10.22
C ASP A 209 7.82 -11.59 10.31
N ARG A 210 6.91 -12.35 10.95
CA ARG A 210 6.97 -13.82 11.01
C ARG A 210 6.91 -14.46 9.62
N ALA A 211 5.99 -14.02 8.75
CA ALA A 211 5.85 -14.57 7.40
C ALA A 211 7.11 -14.31 6.55
N LEU A 212 7.68 -13.12 6.67
CA LEU A 212 8.93 -12.79 6.00
C LEU A 212 10.10 -13.60 6.60
N ASP A 213 10.19 -13.75 7.92
CA ASP A 213 11.23 -14.58 8.59
C ASP A 213 11.19 -16.03 8.10
N LEU A 214 10.00 -16.62 7.93
CA LEU A 214 9.83 -17.95 7.34
C LEU A 214 10.40 -18.04 5.92
N LEU A 215 10.18 -17.01 5.08
CA LEU A 215 10.76 -16.98 3.74
C LEU A 215 12.29 -16.90 3.78
N SER A 216 12.88 -16.11 4.69
CA SER A 216 14.34 -15.95 4.77
C SER A 216 15.07 -17.18 5.31
N ARG A 217 14.45 -17.95 6.20
CA ARG A 217 15.07 -19.16 6.78
C ARG A 217 14.83 -20.43 5.96
N GLY A 218 14.02 -20.34 4.91
CA GLY A 218 13.46 -21.50 4.22
C GLY A 218 12.22 -22.00 4.95
N ILE A 219 11.18 -22.36 4.18
CA ILE A 219 9.86 -22.78 4.70
C ILE A 219 10.02 -24.10 5.46
N PRO A 220 9.94 -24.11 6.80
CA PRO A 220 10.07 -25.33 7.59
C PRO A 220 8.67 -25.90 7.77
N LEU A 221 8.25 -26.76 6.84
CA LEU A 221 7.00 -27.51 6.91
C LEU A 221 7.31 -29.01 7.01
#